data_AF-A0A961RUZ2-F1
#
_entry.id   AF-A0A961RUZ2-F1
#
_cell.length_a   1.000
_cell.length_b   1.000
_cell.length_c   1.000
_cell.angle_alpha   90.00
_cell.angle_beta   90.00
_cell.angle_gamma   90.00
#
_symmetry.space_group_name_H-M   'P 1'
#
loop_
_entity.id
_entity.type
_entity.pdbx_description
1 polymer ?
#
loop_
_entity_poly.entity_id
_entity_poly.type
_entity_poly.pdbx_seq_one_letter_code
_entity_poly.pdbx_strand_id
1 'polypeptide(L)'
;RQTQALYALLDRLLAAFPKLEIESCASGGGRVDYGILQRTHRFWTSDSNDAVERMKIQTGFSYFLPPEVMGAHIGPQWSHTSGRGLHAGFRVLAASYGHMGVEADLRKMPDSERETIRDAIARYKADREIWHTGLFSRIRTIDPQLLGAAAISADRKRGRLVLTQLDRPRSTVPPRVTIGGLDPNMQYRVTMQFASEMVRKANRTHDNPLWGEGYVVDGSTLAIVGITLPALYAQTGLAIAINPAGEAA
;
A
#
# COMPACT_ATOMS: atom_id res chain seq x y z
N ARG A 1 1.65 -5.91 -37.07
CA ARG A 1 2.87 -5.16 -37.48
C ARG A 1 3.32 -4.15 -36.40
N GLN A 2 2.49 -3.19 -35.96
CA GLN A 2 2.91 -2.19 -34.95
C GLN A 2 3.31 -2.81 -33.60
N THR A 3 2.49 -3.68 -33.01
CA THR A 3 2.81 -4.36 -31.74
C THR A 3 4.11 -5.17 -31.82
N GLN A 4 4.32 -5.89 -32.92
CA GLN A 4 5.54 -6.68 -33.15
C GLN A 4 6.79 -5.79 -33.28
N ALA A 5 6.66 -4.63 -33.92
CA ALA A 5 7.75 -3.66 -34.02
C ALA A 5 8.10 -3.07 -32.64
N LEU A 6 7.09 -2.77 -31.81
CA LEU A 6 7.31 -2.37 -30.42
C LEU A 6 8.04 -3.46 -29.63
N TYR A 7 7.59 -4.71 -29.72
CA TYR A 7 8.24 -5.84 -29.07
C TYR A 7 9.70 -5.99 -29.50
N ALA A 8 9.97 -5.98 -30.81
CA ALA A 8 11.33 -6.07 -31.34
C ALA A 8 12.22 -4.90 -30.89
N LEU A 9 11.67 -3.70 -30.71
CA LEU A 9 12.41 -2.56 -30.18
C LEU A 9 12.79 -2.77 -28.70
N LEU A 10 11.83 -3.17 -27.85
CA LEU A 10 12.09 -3.43 -26.43
C LEU A 10 13.13 -4.55 -26.26
N ASP A 11 13.00 -5.64 -27.03
CA ASP A 11 13.93 -6.77 -26.99
C ASP A 11 15.36 -6.33 -27.37
N ARG A 12 15.51 -5.47 -28.40
CA ARG A 12 16.81 -4.90 -28.78
C ARG A 12 17.40 -3.98 -27.71
N LEU A 13 16.57 -3.19 -27.02
CA LEU A 13 17.02 -2.30 -25.95
C LEU A 13 17.55 -3.10 -24.76
N LEU A 14 16.83 -4.14 -24.32
CA LEU A 14 17.26 -5.00 -23.22
C LEU A 14 18.53 -5.79 -23.56
N ALA A 15 18.66 -6.24 -24.81
CA ALA A 15 19.89 -6.91 -25.27
C ALA A 15 21.10 -5.96 -25.30
N ALA A 16 20.91 -4.70 -25.74
CA ALA A 16 21.97 -3.70 -25.79
C ALA A 16 22.35 -3.15 -24.40
N PHE A 17 21.39 -3.09 -23.47
CA PHE A 17 21.56 -2.53 -22.14
C PHE A 17 21.02 -3.49 -21.06
N PRO A 18 21.77 -4.55 -20.68
CA PRO A 18 21.26 -5.58 -19.77
C PRO A 18 20.89 -5.11 -18.35
N LYS A 19 21.34 -3.91 -17.96
CA LYS A 19 21.02 -3.27 -16.67
C LYS A 19 19.88 -2.25 -16.76
N LEU A 20 19.29 -2.06 -17.95
CA LEU A 20 18.21 -1.11 -18.16
C LEU A 20 16.91 -1.67 -17.58
N GLU A 21 16.35 -0.97 -16.60
CA GLU A 21 14.97 -1.16 -16.20
C GLU A 21 14.04 -0.33 -17.07
N ILE A 22 12.92 -0.92 -17.49
CA ILE A 22 11.91 -0.26 -18.31
C ILE A 22 10.60 -0.24 -17.54
N GLU A 23 10.09 0.96 -17.30
CA GLU A 23 8.71 1.17 -16.84
C GLU A 23 7.83 1.47 -18.06
N SER A 24 6.86 0.59 -18.34
CA SER A 24 5.90 0.80 -19.42
C SER A 24 4.86 1.84 -19.00
N CYS A 25 4.61 2.81 -19.87
CA CYS A 25 3.57 3.81 -19.71
C CYS A 25 2.83 4.03 -21.03
N ALA A 26 1.51 4.15 -20.97
CA ALA A 26 0.64 4.54 -22.07
C ALA A 26 -0.48 5.43 -21.52
N SER A 27 -0.13 6.67 -21.15
CA SER A 27 -0.98 7.57 -20.34
C SER A 27 -1.41 6.89 -19.05
N GLY A 28 -0.42 6.46 -18.26
CA GLY A 28 -0.59 5.52 -17.18
C GLY A 28 -0.82 4.10 -17.69
N GLY A 29 -1.86 3.45 -17.17
CA GLY A 29 -2.13 2.04 -17.35
C GLY A 29 -2.78 1.64 -18.68
N GLY A 30 -2.75 2.48 -19.72
CA GLY A 30 -3.40 2.19 -21.01
C GLY A 30 -2.85 0.97 -21.76
N ARG A 31 -1.73 0.40 -21.28
CA ARG A 31 -1.10 -0.81 -21.82
C ARG A 31 -0.39 -1.60 -20.72
N VAL A 32 -1.23 -2.23 -19.89
CA VAL A 32 -0.83 -3.12 -18.78
C VAL A 32 -1.29 -4.53 -19.14
N ASP A 33 -0.37 -5.33 -19.66
CA ASP A 33 -0.66 -6.68 -20.14
C ASP A 33 0.59 -7.57 -20.06
N TYR A 34 0.37 -8.89 -20.08
CA TYR A 34 1.46 -9.87 -19.99
C TYR A 34 2.45 -9.82 -21.16
N GLY A 35 2.00 -9.44 -22.36
CA GLY A 35 2.88 -9.36 -23.53
C GLY A 35 3.92 -8.26 -23.41
N ILE A 36 3.53 -7.13 -22.82
CA ILE A 36 4.44 -6.03 -22.47
C ILE A 36 5.25 -6.36 -21.22
N LEU A 37 4.66 -7.00 -20.20
CA LEU A 37 5.41 -7.37 -18.99
C LEU A 37 6.59 -8.30 -19.29
N GLN A 38 6.47 -9.18 -20.28
CA GLN A 38 7.61 -10.00 -20.74
C GLN A 38 8.84 -9.19 -21.21
N ARG A 39 8.67 -7.88 -21.45
CA ARG A 39 9.67 -6.99 -22.05
C ARG A 39 9.91 -5.71 -21.25
N THR A 40 9.30 -5.59 -20.08
CA THR A 40 9.41 -4.44 -19.19
C THR A 40 9.44 -4.92 -17.75
N HIS A 41 9.87 -4.06 -16.84
CA HIS A 41 10.08 -4.44 -15.44
C HIS A 41 8.88 -4.07 -14.56
N ARG A 42 8.17 -3.00 -14.93
CA ARG A 42 7.00 -2.50 -14.21
C ARG A 42 6.14 -1.61 -15.11
N PHE A 43 4.99 -1.22 -14.58
CA PHE A 43 4.05 -0.33 -15.25
C PHE A 43 3.85 0.95 -14.46
N TRP A 44 3.77 2.09 -15.16
CA TRP A 44 3.11 3.26 -14.60
C TRP A 44 1.61 2.99 -14.56
N THR A 45 1.06 2.79 -13.37
CA THR A 45 -0.29 2.22 -13.22
C THR A 45 -1.40 3.17 -13.66
N SER A 46 -1.22 4.48 -13.48
CA SER A 46 -2.22 5.51 -13.78
C SER A 46 -1.60 6.89 -13.65
N ASP A 47 -1.90 7.79 -14.60
CA ASP A 47 -1.51 9.21 -14.50
C ASP A 47 -2.19 9.92 -13.32
N SER A 48 -3.36 9.44 -12.88
CA SER A 48 -3.92 9.91 -11.60
C SER A 48 -3.09 9.39 -10.44
N ASN A 49 -2.49 10.31 -9.69
CA ASN A 49 -1.83 10.09 -8.41
C ASN A 49 -2.69 10.57 -7.21
N ASP A 50 -3.99 10.81 -7.43
CA ASP A 50 -4.99 11.01 -6.38
C ASP A 50 -5.10 9.75 -5.51
N ALA A 51 -4.80 9.84 -4.22
CA ALA A 51 -4.75 8.65 -3.35
C ALA A 51 -6.11 7.95 -3.19
N VAL A 52 -7.24 8.65 -3.28
CA VAL A 52 -8.58 8.02 -3.23
C VAL A 52 -8.83 7.19 -4.49
N GLU A 53 -8.50 7.73 -5.66
CA GLU A 53 -8.62 7.01 -6.94
C GLU A 53 -7.62 5.86 -7.01
N ARG A 54 -6.36 6.10 -6.62
CA ARG A 54 -5.27 5.13 -6.61
C ARG A 54 -5.62 3.88 -5.82
N MET A 55 -6.25 4.00 -4.64
CA MET A 55 -6.62 2.82 -3.86
C MET A 55 -7.59 1.89 -4.61
N LYS A 56 -8.51 2.44 -5.40
CA LYS A 56 -9.43 1.66 -6.25
C LYS A 56 -8.72 1.08 -7.47
N ILE A 57 -7.93 1.90 -8.16
CA ILE A 57 -7.15 1.50 -9.35
C ILE A 57 -6.19 0.37 -9.00
N GLN A 58 -5.42 0.50 -7.93
CA GLN A 58 -4.47 -0.50 -7.46
C GLN A 58 -5.15 -1.79 -7.00
N THR A 59 -6.33 -1.68 -6.37
CA THR A 59 -7.16 -2.86 -6.09
C THR A 59 -7.50 -3.60 -7.37
N GLY A 60 -7.93 -2.89 -8.43
CA GLY A 60 -8.19 -3.45 -9.76
C GLY A 60 -6.96 -4.09 -10.41
N PHE A 61 -5.82 -3.38 -10.42
CA PHE A 61 -4.54 -3.86 -10.93
C PHE A 61 -4.14 -5.19 -10.29
N SER A 62 -4.26 -5.27 -8.96
CA SER A 62 -3.81 -6.43 -8.18
C SER A 62 -4.57 -7.74 -8.47
N TYR A 63 -5.70 -7.70 -9.18
CA TYR A 63 -6.39 -8.91 -9.61
C TYR A 63 -5.63 -9.68 -10.70
N PHE A 64 -4.81 -8.98 -11.49
CA PHE A 64 -4.13 -9.57 -12.64
C PHE A 64 -2.62 -9.58 -12.47
N LEU A 65 -2.05 -8.54 -11.86
CA LEU A 65 -0.61 -8.37 -11.74
C LEU A 65 -0.22 -8.09 -10.29
N PRO A 66 0.97 -8.53 -9.87
CA PRO A 66 1.39 -8.42 -8.49
C PRO A 66 1.96 -7.02 -8.18
N PRO A 67 2.08 -6.63 -6.90
CA PRO A 67 2.42 -5.26 -6.51
C PRO A 67 3.83 -4.79 -6.95
N GLU A 68 4.78 -5.71 -7.10
CA GLU A 68 6.17 -5.41 -7.48
C GLU A 68 6.29 -4.80 -8.88
N VAL A 69 5.33 -5.04 -9.76
CA VAL A 69 5.27 -4.44 -11.11
C VAL A 69 4.37 -3.21 -11.19
N MET A 70 3.81 -2.76 -10.06
CA MET A 70 2.80 -1.70 -9.99
C MET A 70 3.40 -0.35 -9.55
N GLY A 71 3.75 0.52 -10.50
CA GLY A 71 4.23 1.87 -10.20
C GLY A 71 3.21 2.68 -9.39
N ALA A 72 3.62 3.20 -8.22
CA ALA A 72 2.76 3.90 -7.28
C ALA A 72 3.48 5.09 -6.64
N HIS A 73 3.25 6.30 -7.15
CA HIS A 73 3.91 7.49 -6.64
C HIS A 73 3.05 8.28 -5.66
N ILE A 74 3.73 8.90 -4.68
CA ILE A 74 3.16 9.95 -3.84
C ILE A 74 3.06 11.21 -4.70
N GLY A 75 1.83 11.59 -5.04
CA GLY A 75 1.52 12.80 -5.79
C GLY A 75 1.56 14.08 -4.95
N PRO A 76 1.33 15.25 -5.58
CA PRO A 76 1.23 16.55 -4.91
C PRO A 76 0.03 16.61 -3.94
N GLN A 77 -0.01 17.64 -3.09
CA GLN A 77 -1.14 17.87 -2.17
C GLN A 77 -2.47 18.03 -2.91
N TRP A 78 -2.46 18.72 -4.05
CA TRP A 78 -3.62 18.91 -4.92
C TRP A 78 -3.43 18.08 -6.18
N SER A 79 -4.29 17.08 -6.38
CA SER A 79 -4.23 16.22 -7.56
C SER A 79 -4.47 17.03 -8.83
N HIS A 80 -3.65 16.81 -9.85
CA HIS A 80 -3.76 17.46 -11.15
C HIS A 80 -4.83 16.82 -12.05
N THR A 81 -5.25 15.59 -11.76
CA THR A 81 -6.29 14.86 -12.52
C THR A 81 -7.69 15.08 -11.96
N SER A 82 -7.82 15.19 -10.63
CA SER A 82 -9.12 15.26 -9.95
C SER A 82 -9.39 16.60 -9.25
N GLY A 83 -8.37 17.43 -9.04
CA GLY A 83 -8.45 18.66 -8.26
C GLY A 83 -8.56 18.46 -6.75
N ARG A 84 -8.52 17.21 -6.26
CA ARG A 84 -8.69 16.89 -4.83
C ARG A 84 -7.47 17.27 -4.01
N GLY A 85 -7.68 17.96 -2.88
CA GLY A 85 -6.67 18.19 -1.86
C GLY A 85 -6.64 17.04 -0.85
N LEU A 86 -5.48 16.42 -0.62
CA LEU A 86 -5.31 15.33 0.34
C LEU A 86 -4.08 15.54 1.24
N HIS A 87 -4.24 15.27 2.53
CA HIS A 87 -3.13 15.30 3.49
C HIS A 87 -2.05 14.27 3.14
N ALA A 88 -0.80 14.62 3.40
CA ALA A 88 0.36 13.78 3.12
C ALA A 88 0.24 12.39 3.76
N GLY A 89 -0.23 12.33 5.01
CA GLY A 89 -0.38 11.07 5.72
C GLY A 89 -1.35 10.07 5.06
N PHE A 90 -2.33 10.56 4.29
CA PHE A 90 -3.18 9.67 3.49
C PHE A 90 -2.51 9.31 2.16
N ARG A 91 -1.89 10.29 1.48
CA ARG A 91 -1.22 10.07 0.19
C ARG A 91 -0.10 9.03 0.28
N VAL A 92 0.70 9.05 1.34
CA VAL A 92 1.81 8.08 1.50
C VAL A 92 1.32 6.63 1.60
N LEU A 93 0.11 6.40 2.12
CA LEU A 93 -0.44 5.06 2.25
C LEU A 93 -0.78 4.44 0.91
N ALA A 94 -1.23 5.24 -0.06
CA ALA A 94 -1.55 4.74 -1.40
C ALA A 94 -0.31 4.21 -2.14
N ALA A 95 0.89 4.71 -1.81
CA ALA A 95 2.13 4.29 -2.44
C ALA A 95 2.85 3.13 -1.71
N SER A 96 2.32 2.63 -0.58
CA SER A 96 3.06 1.76 0.35
C SER A 96 3.43 0.37 -0.17
N TYR A 97 2.63 -0.22 -1.06
CA TYR A 97 2.78 -1.62 -1.45
C TYR A 97 3.08 -1.83 -2.93
N GLY A 98 2.98 -0.79 -3.76
CA GLY A 98 3.46 -0.82 -5.14
C GLY A 98 4.96 -0.56 -5.23
N HIS A 99 5.45 -0.32 -6.43
CA HIS A 99 6.76 0.26 -6.65
C HIS A 99 6.72 1.77 -6.31
N MET A 100 7.07 2.11 -5.07
CA MET A 100 6.96 3.47 -4.53
C MET A 100 7.86 4.47 -5.27
N GLY A 101 7.34 5.67 -5.49
CA GLY A 101 8.10 6.86 -5.90
C GLY A 101 7.47 8.15 -5.38
N VAL A 102 8.06 9.30 -5.70
CA VAL A 102 7.53 10.63 -5.37
C VAL A 102 7.45 11.45 -6.64
N GLU A 103 6.28 11.99 -6.92
CA GLU A 103 5.99 12.76 -8.13
C GLU A 103 5.33 14.08 -7.73
N ALA A 104 6.13 14.94 -7.09
CA ALA A 104 5.73 16.25 -6.61
C ALA A 104 6.93 17.22 -6.59
N ASP A 105 6.69 18.53 -6.64
CA ASP A 105 7.74 19.54 -6.52
C ASP A 105 8.20 19.67 -5.06
N LEU A 106 9.27 18.95 -4.71
CA LEU A 106 9.85 18.93 -3.36
C LEU A 106 10.29 20.32 -2.87
N ARG A 107 10.59 21.26 -3.78
CA ARG A 107 11.06 22.61 -3.44
C ARG A 107 9.95 23.49 -2.86
N LYS A 108 8.69 23.17 -3.18
CA LYS A 108 7.50 23.90 -2.73
C LYS A 108 6.79 23.21 -1.55
N MET A 109 7.37 22.12 -1.07
CA MET A 109 6.74 21.25 -0.07
C MET A 109 7.11 21.70 1.35
N PRO A 110 6.12 21.86 2.25
CA PRO A 110 6.38 22.15 3.66
C PRO A 110 7.29 21.11 4.32
N ASP A 111 8.09 21.50 5.31
CA ASP A 111 9.00 20.58 6.02
C ASP A 111 8.25 19.40 6.67
N SER A 112 7.07 19.64 7.25
CA SER A 112 6.24 18.60 7.86
C SER A 112 5.77 17.54 6.87
N GLU A 113 5.46 17.95 5.64
CA GLU A 113 5.10 17.03 4.56
C GLU A 113 6.33 16.25 4.08
N ARG A 114 7.48 16.93 3.91
CA ARG A 114 8.74 16.26 3.56
C ARG A 114 9.14 15.21 4.58
N GLU A 115 8.94 15.47 5.87
CA GLU A 115 9.21 14.50 6.93
C GLU A 115 8.27 13.31 6.86
N THR A 116 6.97 13.55 6.64
CA THR A 116 5.98 12.47 6.45
C THR A 116 6.37 11.55 5.28
N ILE A 117 6.85 12.12 4.18
CA ILE A 117 7.30 11.37 3.00
C ILE A 117 8.63 10.64 3.29
N ARG A 118 9.56 11.27 4.01
CA ARG A 118 10.82 10.64 4.43
C ARG A 118 10.56 9.37 5.25
N ASP A 119 9.67 9.47 6.24
CA ASP A 119 9.28 8.34 7.06
C ASP A 119 8.58 7.25 6.25
N ALA A 120 7.74 7.65 5.28
CA ALA A 120 7.10 6.70 4.38
C ALA A 120 8.11 5.95 3.51
N ILE A 121 9.12 6.64 2.98
CA ILE A 121 10.21 6.03 2.21
C ILE A 121 11.02 5.08 3.10
N ALA A 122 11.31 5.46 4.35
CA ALA A 122 12.01 4.60 5.29
C ALA A 122 11.23 3.31 5.59
N ARG A 123 9.92 3.43 5.89
CA ARG A 123 9.03 2.27 6.08
C ARG A 123 8.97 1.40 4.83
N TYR A 124 8.80 2.00 3.65
CA TYR A 124 8.80 1.26 2.39
C TYR A 124 10.11 0.51 2.17
N LYS A 125 11.27 1.12 2.43
CA LYS A 125 12.56 0.41 2.29
C LYS A 125 12.69 -0.77 3.25
N ALA A 126 12.18 -0.64 4.47
CA ALA A 126 12.19 -1.72 5.46
C ALA A 126 11.23 -2.86 5.08
N ASP A 127 10.10 -2.53 4.46
CA ASP A 127 9.01 -3.48 4.21
C ASP A 127 8.90 -3.96 2.74
N ARG A 128 9.55 -3.33 1.76
CA ARG A 128 9.33 -3.61 0.33
C ARG A 128 9.53 -5.07 -0.06
N GLU A 129 10.44 -5.79 0.60
CA GLU A 129 10.64 -7.22 0.36
C GLU A 129 9.34 -7.98 0.64
N ILE A 130 8.67 -7.74 1.78
CA ILE A 130 7.41 -8.43 2.09
C ILE A 130 6.29 -8.05 1.12
N TRP A 131 6.24 -6.79 0.67
CA TRP A 131 5.22 -6.34 -0.26
C TRP A 131 5.40 -6.93 -1.66
N HIS A 132 6.65 -7.16 -2.08
CA HIS A 132 7.01 -7.57 -3.43
C HIS A 132 7.22 -9.07 -3.58
N THR A 133 7.48 -9.81 -2.50
CA THR A 133 7.73 -11.26 -2.54
C THR A 133 6.81 -12.06 -1.62
N GLY A 134 6.04 -11.40 -0.77
CA GLY A 134 5.14 -12.05 0.17
C GLY A 134 3.82 -12.50 -0.46
N LEU A 135 3.04 -13.26 0.32
CA LEU A 135 1.66 -13.60 -0.02
C LEU A 135 0.80 -12.34 0.10
N PHE A 136 0.59 -11.67 -1.02
CA PHE A 136 -0.26 -10.49 -1.13
C PHE A 136 -1.75 -10.84 -1.12
N SER A 137 -2.55 -10.07 -0.39
CA SER A 137 -4.00 -10.17 -0.39
C SER A 137 -4.63 -8.78 -0.32
N ARG A 138 -5.74 -8.60 -1.05
CA ARG A 138 -6.59 -7.41 -0.93
C ARG A 138 -7.41 -7.51 0.35
N ILE A 139 -7.50 -6.42 1.09
CA ILE A 139 -8.44 -6.31 2.22
C ILE A 139 -9.72 -5.64 1.72
N ARG A 140 -10.83 -6.36 1.84
CA ARG A 140 -12.18 -5.85 1.62
C ARG A 140 -13.00 -6.15 2.86
N THR A 141 -13.81 -5.19 3.28
CA THR A 141 -14.63 -5.32 4.49
C THR A 141 -16.11 -5.14 4.16
N ILE A 142 -16.97 -5.30 5.17
CA ILE A 142 -18.40 -4.97 5.07
C ILE A 142 -18.64 -3.47 4.80
N ASP A 143 -17.64 -2.62 5.09
CA ASP A 143 -17.59 -1.23 4.64
C ASP A 143 -16.86 -1.16 3.29
N PRO A 144 -17.56 -0.85 2.18
CA PRO A 144 -16.95 -0.76 0.86
C PRO A 144 -15.96 0.42 0.72
N GLN A 145 -15.98 1.37 1.66
CA GLN A 145 -15.06 2.52 1.68
C GLN A 145 -13.77 2.23 2.45
N LEU A 146 -13.71 1.13 3.20
CA LEU A 146 -12.49 0.67 3.84
C LEU A 146 -11.78 -0.36 2.94
N LEU A 147 -10.76 0.12 2.23
CA LEU A 147 -9.94 -0.69 1.32
C LEU A 147 -8.52 -0.80 1.85
N GLY A 148 -7.82 -1.83 1.40
CA GLY A 148 -6.43 -2.01 1.77
C GLY A 148 -5.80 -3.24 1.16
N ALA A 149 -4.60 -3.54 1.62
CA ALA A 149 -3.89 -4.75 1.29
C ALA A 149 -3.11 -5.26 2.49
N ALA A 150 -2.85 -6.57 2.48
CA ALA A 150 -1.91 -7.23 3.37
C ALA A 150 -0.88 -8.02 2.57
N ALA A 151 0.33 -8.13 3.09
CA ALA A 151 1.33 -9.07 2.60
C ALA A 151 1.93 -9.86 3.77
N ILE A 152 2.02 -11.18 3.61
CA ILE A 152 2.62 -12.09 4.59
C ILE A 152 3.93 -12.62 4.04
N SER A 153 4.98 -12.65 4.86
CA SER A 153 6.30 -13.14 4.45
C SER A 153 6.24 -14.62 4.05
N ALA A 154 7.14 -15.04 3.17
CA ALA A 154 7.18 -16.41 2.66
C ALA A 154 7.35 -17.47 3.76
N ASP A 155 8.07 -17.12 4.84
CA ASP A 155 8.24 -17.94 6.03
C ASP A 155 7.05 -17.91 7.00
N ARG A 156 6.01 -17.13 6.67
CA ARG A 156 4.76 -16.97 7.42
C ARG A 156 4.92 -16.32 8.80
N LYS A 157 6.06 -15.67 9.07
CA LYS A 157 6.38 -15.08 10.39
C LYS A 157 6.09 -13.59 10.52
N ARG A 158 5.96 -12.87 9.42
CA ARG A 158 5.74 -11.42 9.41
C ARG A 158 4.55 -11.08 8.52
N GLY A 159 3.87 -10.00 8.85
CA GLY A 159 2.78 -9.44 8.08
C GLY A 159 2.84 -7.91 8.05
N ARG A 160 2.41 -7.33 6.94
CA ARG A 160 2.19 -5.88 6.79
C ARG A 160 0.80 -5.63 6.25
N LEU A 161 0.13 -4.62 6.79
CA LEU A 161 -1.18 -4.19 6.34
C LEU A 161 -1.15 -2.69 6.07
N VAL A 162 -1.86 -2.27 5.04
CA VAL A 162 -2.20 -0.87 4.76
C VAL A 162 -3.69 -0.79 4.56
N LEU A 163 -4.35 0.07 5.32
CA LEU A 163 -5.79 0.27 5.31
C LEU A 163 -6.11 1.75 5.16
N THR A 164 -7.06 2.05 4.28
CA THR A 164 -7.49 3.40 3.94
C THR A 164 -9.02 3.48 3.94
N GLN A 165 -9.55 4.45 4.66
CA GLN A 165 -10.95 4.82 4.65
C GLN A 165 -11.14 5.92 3.60
N LEU A 166 -11.73 5.59 2.46
CA LEU A 166 -11.82 6.49 1.29
C LEU A 166 -12.86 7.60 1.47
N ASP A 167 -13.97 7.27 2.12
CA ASP A 167 -15.11 8.14 2.38
C ASP A 167 -15.66 7.86 3.78
N ARG A 168 -16.71 8.56 4.21
CA ARG A 168 -17.33 8.41 5.52
C ARG A 168 -17.55 6.93 5.86
N PRO A 169 -17.09 6.45 7.02
CA PRO A 169 -17.30 5.07 7.41
C PRO A 169 -18.78 4.77 7.59
N ARG A 170 -19.18 3.53 7.25
CA ARG A 170 -20.56 3.05 7.38
C ARG A 170 -21.02 2.98 8.83
N SER A 171 -20.09 2.76 9.75
CA SER A 171 -20.31 2.63 11.19
C SER A 171 -19.19 3.34 11.95
N THR A 172 -19.49 3.85 13.15
CA THR A 172 -18.47 4.37 14.07
C THR A 172 -17.57 3.29 14.64
N VAL A 173 -18.06 2.03 14.67
CA VAL A 173 -17.26 0.85 15.02
C VAL A 173 -16.73 0.25 13.71
N PRO A 174 -15.41 0.29 13.46
CA PRO A 174 -14.82 -0.30 12.27
C PRO A 174 -15.01 -1.82 12.24
N PRO A 175 -15.11 -2.42 11.04
CA PRO A 175 -15.09 -3.87 10.92
C PRO A 175 -13.74 -4.44 11.35
N ARG A 176 -13.77 -5.68 11.84
CA ARG A 176 -12.55 -6.45 12.08
C ARG A 176 -11.92 -6.84 10.75
N VAL A 177 -10.59 -6.89 10.72
CA VAL A 177 -9.82 -7.34 9.56
C VAL A 177 -9.14 -8.66 9.90
N THR A 178 -9.57 -9.73 9.25
CA THR A 178 -8.94 -11.06 9.39
C THR A 178 -7.73 -11.17 8.49
N ILE A 179 -6.70 -11.87 8.97
CA ILE A 179 -5.43 -12.06 8.27
C ILE A 179 -5.06 -13.54 8.28
N GLY A 180 -5.20 -14.18 7.13
CA GLY A 180 -4.72 -15.54 6.89
C GLY A 180 -3.26 -15.57 6.45
N GLY A 181 -2.69 -16.78 6.34
CA GLY A 181 -1.35 -17.01 5.79
C GLY A 181 -0.22 -17.06 6.83
N LEU A 182 -0.40 -16.48 8.02
CA LEU A 182 0.52 -16.62 9.15
C LEU A 182 0.56 -18.07 9.68
N ASP A 183 1.62 -18.46 10.39
CA ASP A 183 1.64 -19.72 11.16
C ASP A 183 0.57 -19.65 12.28
N PRO A 184 -0.43 -20.55 12.30
CA PRO A 184 -1.53 -20.49 13.27
C PRO A 184 -1.11 -20.75 14.72
N ASN A 185 0.01 -21.43 14.95
CA ASN A 185 0.48 -21.85 16.28
C ASN A 185 1.53 -20.89 16.87
N MET A 186 1.91 -19.86 16.12
CA MET A 186 2.89 -18.87 16.54
C MET A 186 2.20 -17.64 17.13
N GLN A 187 2.86 -17.01 18.11
CA GLN A 187 2.45 -15.73 18.67
C GLN A 187 3.07 -14.56 17.92
N TYR A 188 2.22 -13.57 17.64
CA TYR A 188 2.60 -12.36 16.96
C TYR A 188 2.27 -11.14 17.80
N ARG A 189 3.17 -10.16 17.75
CA ARG A 189 2.90 -8.80 18.19
C ARG A 189 2.33 -8.00 17.03
N VAL A 190 1.16 -7.40 17.25
CA VAL A 190 0.47 -6.51 16.29
C VAL A 190 0.65 -5.07 16.74
N THR A 191 1.31 -4.24 15.93
CA THR A 191 1.63 -2.84 16.25
C THR A 191 1.23 -1.87 15.14
N MET A 192 0.92 -0.64 15.52
CA MET A 192 0.71 0.45 14.58
C MET A 192 2.06 0.96 14.06
N GLN A 193 2.34 0.80 12.76
CA GLN A 193 3.53 1.39 12.14
C GLN A 193 3.30 2.85 11.78
N PHE A 194 2.07 3.19 11.36
CA PHE A 194 1.73 4.53 10.94
C PHE A 194 0.23 4.75 11.05
N ALA A 195 -0.18 5.94 11.48
CA ALA A 195 -1.55 6.40 11.37
C ALA A 195 -1.54 7.84 10.88
N SER A 196 -2.38 8.15 9.90
CA SER A 196 -2.57 9.54 9.48
C SER A 196 -3.04 10.39 10.67
N GLU A 197 -2.60 11.65 10.72
CA GLU A 197 -2.77 12.54 11.89
C GLU A 197 -4.22 12.60 12.38
N MET A 198 -5.18 12.62 11.45
CA MET A 198 -6.60 12.73 11.79
C MET A 198 -7.16 11.47 12.46
N VAL A 199 -6.58 10.29 12.23
CA VAL A 199 -6.98 9.04 12.92
C VAL A 199 -6.66 9.13 14.41
N ARG A 200 -5.51 9.72 14.78
CA ARG A 200 -5.17 9.95 16.20
C ARG A 200 -6.20 10.85 16.89
N LYS A 201 -6.70 11.87 16.17
CA LYS A 201 -7.73 12.79 16.70
C LYS A 201 -9.11 12.15 16.82
N ALA A 202 -9.42 11.17 15.96
CA ALA A 202 -10.67 10.41 15.99
C ALA A 202 -10.83 9.56 17.26
N ASN A 203 -9.71 9.14 17.86
CA ASN A 203 -9.70 8.08 18.87
C ASN A 203 -9.94 8.56 20.31
N ARG A 204 -10.84 9.52 20.52
CA ARG A 204 -11.08 10.10 21.87
C ARG A 204 -11.93 9.22 22.81
N THR A 205 -12.43 8.06 22.35
CA THR A 205 -13.48 7.31 23.08
C THR A 205 -13.22 5.82 23.29
N HIS A 206 -12.18 5.23 22.70
CA HIS A 206 -11.93 3.79 22.82
C HIS A 206 -10.45 3.50 23.07
N ASP A 207 -10.18 2.77 24.15
CA ASP A 207 -8.86 2.23 24.45
C ASP A 207 -8.56 1.13 23.42
N ASN A 208 -7.77 1.46 22.40
CA ASN A 208 -7.33 0.51 21.39
C ASN A 208 -5.83 0.27 21.58
N PRO A 209 -5.40 -0.98 21.85
CA PRO A 209 -4.01 -1.29 22.20
C PRO A 209 -3.01 -0.95 21.09
N LEU A 210 -3.45 -0.80 19.84
CA LEU A 210 -2.60 -0.35 18.74
C LEU A 210 -2.05 1.06 18.92
N TRP A 211 -2.62 1.87 19.81
CA TRP A 211 -2.09 3.21 20.12
C TRP A 211 -0.92 3.20 21.10
N GLY A 212 -0.71 2.09 21.82
CA GLY A 212 0.45 1.85 22.67
C GLY A 212 1.41 0.85 22.02
N GLU A 213 1.88 -0.11 22.83
CA GLU A 213 2.84 -1.16 22.42
C GLU A 213 2.22 -2.30 21.57
N GLY A 214 0.96 -2.13 21.16
CA GLY A 214 0.21 -3.17 20.48
C GLY A 214 -0.25 -4.27 21.42
N TYR A 215 -0.47 -5.47 20.87
CA TYR A 215 -0.87 -6.64 21.64
C TYR A 215 -0.30 -7.92 21.03
N VAL A 216 -0.18 -8.97 21.85
CA VAL A 216 0.26 -10.30 21.43
C VAL A 216 -0.94 -11.22 21.24
N VAL A 217 -0.95 -11.97 20.14
CA VAL A 217 -2.04 -12.87 19.78
C VAL A 217 -1.53 -14.01 18.89
N ASP A 218 -2.20 -15.17 18.94
CA ASP A 218 -1.87 -16.31 18.08
C ASP A 218 -2.29 -16.06 16.63
N GLY A 219 -1.53 -16.62 15.68
CA GLY A 219 -1.83 -16.52 14.24
C GLY A 219 -3.23 -17.06 13.89
N SER A 220 -3.70 -18.10 14.58
CA SER A 220 -5.06 -18.65 14.41
C SER A 220 -6.14 -17.64 14.75
N THR A 221 -5.93 -16.82 15.78
CA THR A 221 -6.89 -15.79 16.20
C THR A 221 -6.89 -14.62 15.22
N LEU A 222 -5.74 -14.26 14.64
CA LEU A 222 -5.67 -13.28 13.54
C LEU A 222 -6.44 -13.74 12.30
N ALA A 223 -6.42 -15.04 12.00
CA ALA A 223 -7.13 -15.61 10.86
C ALA A 223 -8.66 -15.68 11.08
N ILE A 224 -9.10 -15.99 12.30
CA ILE A 224 -10.53 -16.24 12.60
C ILE A 224 -11.24 -14.99 13.15
N VAL A 225 -10.64 -14.32 14.13
CA VAL A 225 -11.25 -13.17 14.83
C VAL A 225 -10.80 -11.85 14.21
N GLY A 226 -9.53 -11.75 13.85
CA GLY A 226 -8.95 -10.57 13.21
C GLY A 226 -8.63 -9.41 14.14
N ILE A 227 -8.17 -8.32 13.54
CA ILE A 227 -7.66 -7.11 14.20
C ILE A 227 -8.82 -6.13 14.42
N THR A 228 -8.94 -5.60 15.64
CA THR A 228 -9.83 -4.46 15.93
C THR A 228 -9.15 -3.16 15.52
N LEU A 229 -9.70 -2.48 14.50
CA LEU A 229 -9.16 -1.19 14.05
C LEU A 229 -9.61 -0.04 14.96
N PRO A 230 -8.80 1.03 15.10
CA PRO A 230 -9.27 2.28 15.67
C PRO A 230 -10.25 2.98 14.71
N ALA A 231 -11.04 3.93 15.22
CA ALA A 231 -11.96 4.71 14.40
C ALA A 231 -11.23 5.47 13.27
N LEU A 232 -11.76 5.40 12.05
CA LEU A 232 -11.20 6.06 10.86
C LEU A 232 -12.18 7.12 10.34
N TYR A 233 -11.67 8.27 9.92
CA TYR A 233 -12.45 9.27 9.18
C TYR A 233 -12.26 9.11 7.67
N ALA A 234 -13.11 9.78 6.89
CA ALA A 234 -12.93 9.87 5.44
C ALA A 234 -11.53 10.39 5.08
N GLN A 235 -10.92 9.82 4.05
CA GLN A 235 -9.59 10.18 3.54
C GLN A 235 -8.49 10.06 4.61
N THR A 236 -8.59 9.01 5.43
CA THR A 236 -7.59 8.66 6.43
C THR A 236 -7.20 7.19 6.32
N GLY A 237 -6.18 6.78 7.05
CA GLY A 237 -5.75 5.40 7.06
C GLY A 237 -4.60 5.13 8.01
N LEU A 238 -4.16 3.89 7.99
CA LEU A 238 -3.14 3.33 8.87
C LEU A 238 -2.33 2.23 8.20
N ALA A 239 -1.17 1.95 8.76
CA ALA A 239 -0.34 0.79 8.45
C ALA A 239 -0.03 0.02 9.74
N ILE A 240 -0.09 -1.30 9.67
CA ILE A 240 0.08 -2.22 10.80
C ILE A 240 1.19 -3.22 10.47
N ALA A 241 2.06 -3.46 11.45
CA ALA A 241 3.00 -4.57 11.43
C ALA A 241 2.47 -5.72 12.29
N ILE A 242 2.73 -6.94 11.80
CA ILE A 242 2.59 -8.18 12.53
C ILE A 242 3.98 -8.82 12.52
N ASN A 243 4.61 -8.93 13.69
CA ASN A 243 5.94 -9.51 13.84
C ASN A 243 5.90 -10.63 14.88
N PRO A 244 6.86 -11.57 14.89
CA PRO A 244 7.01 -12.53 15.98
C PRO A 244 7.00 -11.85 17.35
N ALA A 245 6.24 -12.37 18.32
CA ALA A 245 6.11 -11.72 19.64
C ALA A 245 7.45 -11.60 20.41
N GLY A 246 8.44 -12.44 20.08
CA GLY A 246 9.78 -12.43 20.66
C GLY A 246 10.80 -11.53 19.96
N GLU A 247 10.45 -10.89 18.84
CA GLU A 247 11.29 -9.86 18.20
C GLU A 247 10.90 -8.48 18.73
N ALA A 248 11.89 -7.63 19.04
CA ALA A 248 11.64 -6.23 19.39
C ALA A 248 11.09 -5.47 18.16
N ALA A 249 10.21 -4.49 18.43
CA ALA A 249 9.48 -3.72 17.42
C ALA A 249 10.38 -2.88 16.50
#